data_AF-A0A212I3Q4-F1
#
_entry.id   AF-A0A212I3Q4-F1
#
_cell.length_a   1.000
_cell.length_b   1.000
_cell.length_c   1.000
_cell.angle_alpha   90.00
_cell.angle_beta   90.00
_cell.angle_gamma   90.00
#
_symmetry.space_group_name_H-M   'P 1'
#
loop_
_entity.id
_entity.type
_entity.pdbx_description
1 polymer ?
#
loop_
_entity_poly.entity_id
_entity_poly.type
_entity_poly.pdbx_seq_one_letter_code
_entity_poly.pdbx_strand_id
1 'polypeptide(L)'
;MVEQSLKEVVKAMCKAYPGGREAMAGALGMTVTQFNNNLYEKNGCRFFEVAELEAMEDISGTAELADYFAKRRGALLVDVPRFEDLDRVELFNKAMNTAAMRGHVDIVINLALEDGVIDESEADEIRHYHRKHLAAREEEVKSILAVFGRQKPKRE
;
A
#
# COMPACT_ATOMS: atom_id res chain seq x y z
N MET A 1 4.56 -18.70 -1.02
CA MET A 1 5.01 -17.71 -0.01
C MET A 1 6.39 -17.14 -0.35
N VAL A 2 6.45 -16.10 -1.17
CA VAL A 2 7.50 -15.10 -0.99
C VAL A 2 6.84 -13.97 -0.22
N GLU A 3 6.88 -14.03 1.12
CA GLU A 3 6.54 -12.85 1.92
C GLU A 3 7.39 -11.70 1.41
N GLN A 4 6.77 -10.60 0.99
CA GLN A 4 7.45 -9.40 0.53
C GLN A 4 8.53 -9.05 1.57
N SER A 5 9.80 -9.15 1.20
CA SER A 5 10.87 -8.92 2.18
C SER A 5 10.99 -7.42 2.48
N LEU A 6 11.49 -7.04 3.66
CA LEU A 6 11.81 -5.64 3.93
C LEU A 6 12.76 -5.03 2.87
N LYS A 7 13.59 -5.85 2.22
CA LYS A 7 14.44 -5.42 1.09
C LYS A 7 13.63 -5.02 -0.13
N GLU A 8 12.51 -5.70 -0.41
CA GLU A 8 11.60 -5.35 -1.51
C GLU A 8 10.77 -4.12 -1.20
N VAL A 9 10.35 -3.95 0.05
CA VAL A 9 9.70 -2.72 0.54
C VAL A 9 10.62 -1.52 0.32
N VAL A 10 11.89 -1.61 0.74
CA VAL A 10 12.87 -0.54 0.49
C VAL A 10 13.04 -0.26 -1.01
N LYS A 11 13.08 -1.29 -1.86
CA LYS A 11 13.15 -1.10 -3.32
C LYS A 11 11.90 -0.42 -3.87
N ALA A 12 10.71 -0.73 -3.34
CA ALA A 12 9.45 -0.10 -3.74
C ALA A 12 9.44 1.39 -3.37
N MET A 13 9.81 1.73 -2.12
CA MET A 13 9.95 3.13 -1.67
C MET A 13 10.98 3.90 -2.50
N CYS A 14 12.14 3.29 -2.79
CA CYS A 14 13.13 3.90 -3.68
C CYS A 14 12.59 4.12 -5.09
N LYS A 15 11.77 3.20 -5.63
CA LYS A 15 11.20 3.32 -6.97
C LYS A 15 10.16 4.44 -7.04
N ALA A 16 9.40 4.66 -5.97
CA ALA A 16 8.42 5.73 -5.87
C ALA A 16 9.07 7.12 -5.73
N TYR A 17 10.25 7.19 -5.08
CA TYR A 17 10.95 8.45 -4.87
C TYR A 17 11.66 8.98 -6.14
N PRO A 18 11.45 10.25 -6.55
CA PRO A 18 12.17 10.84 -7.68
C PRO A 18 13.70 10.78 -7.50
N GLY A 19 14.41 10.30 -8.52
CA GLY A 19 15.86 10.07 -8.43
C GLY A 19 16.25 8.74 -7.79
N GLY A 20 15.28 7.91 -7.42
CA GLY A 20 15.50 6.51 -7.12
C GLY A 20 16.32 6.27 -5.86
N ARG A 21 17.13 5.21 -5.90
CA ARG A 21 17.99 4.81 -4.78
C ARG A 21 19.05 5.85 -4.44
N GLU A 22 19.62 6.53 -5.43
CA GLU A 22 20.70 7.50 -5.20
C GLU A 22 20.19 8.73 -4.44
N ALA A 23 19.03 9.25 -4.87
CA ALA A 23 18.37 10.34 -4.18
C ALA A 23 17.93 9.93 -2.77
N MET A 24 17.39 8.72 -2.59
CA MET A 24 17.00 8.20 -1.27
C MET A 24 18.21 8.12 -0.31
N ALA A 25 19.36 7.62 -0.78
CA ALA A 25 20.57 7.58 0.02
C ALA A 25 21.01 8.98 0.45
N GLY A 26 21.00 9.94 -0.49
CA GLY A 26 21.31 11.34 -0.20
C GLY A 26 20.34 11.98 0.80
N ALA A 27 19.04 11.71 0.67
CA ALA A 27 18.00 12.20 1.58
C ALA A 27 18.15 11.66 3.01
N LEU A 28 18.65 10.43 3.16
CA LEU A 28 19.00 9.84 4.45
C LEU A 28 20.38 10.26 4.98
N GLY A 29 21.08 11.16 4.28
CA GLY A 29 22.40 11.65 4.71
C GLY A 29 23.51 10.60 4.62
N MET A 30 23.37 9.58 3.77
CA MET A 30 24.37 8.52 3.60
C MET A 30 24.83 8.38 2.14
N THR A 31 25.97 7.73 1.94
CA THR A 31 26.47 7.46 0.58
C THR A 31 25.67 6.33 -0.08
N VAL A 32 25.59 6.33 -1.41
CA VAL A 32 24.96 5.24 -2.18
C VAL A 32 25.62 3.89 -1.88
N THR A 33 26.93 3.87 -1.66
CA THR A 33 27.67 2.66 -1.26
C THR A 33 27.22 2.16 0.11
N GLN A 34 27.13 3.04 1.10
CA GLN A 34 26.64 2.69 2.43
C GLN A 34 25.19 2.20 2.38
N PHE A 35 24.33 2.87 1.63
CA PHE A 35 22.94 2.45 1.42
C PHE A 35 22.85 1.03 0.83
N ASN A 36 23.63 0.74 -0.22
CA ASN A 36 23.65 -0.60 -0.81
C ASN A 36 24.22 -1.65 0.15
N ASN A 37 25.24 -1.31 0.94
CA ASN A 37 25.77 -2.20 1.96
C ASN A 37 24.72 -2.51 3.04
N ASN A 38 23.95 -1.51 3.48
CA ASN A 38 22.84 -1.69 4.42
C ASN A 38 21.73 -2.55 3.81
N LEU A 39 21.27 -2.23 2.59
CA LEU A 39 20.18 -2.93 1.90
C LEU A 39 20.49 -4.43 1.70
N TYR A 40 21.74 -4.76 1.38
CA TYR A 40 22.16 -6.13 1.11
C TYR A 40 22.91 -6.79 2.28
N GLU A 41 23.08 -6.09 3.40
CA GLU A 41 23.84 -6.54 4.58
C GLU A 41 25.26 -7.01 4.21
N LYS A 42 25.92 -6.25 3.33
CA LYS A 42 27.28 -6.52 2.84
C LYS A 42 28.31 -5.79 3.69
N ASN A 43 29.55 -6.27 3.65
CA ASN A 43 30.69 -5.64 4.33
C ASN A 43 30.51 -5.46 5.86
N GLY A 44 29.74 -6.35 6.49
CA GLY A 44 29.44 -6.28 7.92
C GLY A 44 28.49 -5.13 8.30
N CYS A 45 27.86 -4.47 7.33
CA CYS A 45 26.84 -3.46 7.59
C CYS A 45 25.52 -4.12 8.01
N ARG A 46 24.84 -3.50 8.98
CA ARG A 46 23.49 -3.91 9.40
C ARG A 46 22.45 -3.51 8.35
N PHE A 47 21.30 -4.18 8.38
CA PHE A 47 20.11 -3.67 7.71
C PHE A 47 19.66 -2.33 8.34
N PHE A 48 18.79 -1.61 7.65
CA PHE A 48 18.23 -0.35 8.13
C PHE A 48 17.49 -0.52 9.47
N GLU A 49 17.66 0.47 10.35
CA GLU A 49 16.89 0.60 11.59
C GLU A 49 15.46 1.03 11.28
N VAL A 50 14.55 0.81 12.23
CA VAL A 50 13.13 1.17 12.07
C VAL A 50 12.98 2.65 11.71
N ALA A 51 13.69 3.54 12.39
CA ALA A 51 13.65 4.98 12.11
C ALA A 51 14.15 5.33 10.69
N GLU A 52 15.11 4.57 10.14
CA GLU A 52 15.58 4.77 8.77
C GLU A 52 14.53 4.28 7.76
N LEU A 53 13.80 3.21 8.07
CA LEU A 53 12.72 2.70 7.24
C LEU A 53 11.50 3.65 7.26
N GLU A 54 11.12 4.17 8.43
CA GLU A 54 10.07 5.19 8.58
C GLU A 54 10.44 6.46 7.81
N ALA A 55 11.71 6.92 7.90
CA ALA A 55 12.18 8.06 7.12
C ALA A 55 12.08 7.80 5.61
N MET A 56 12.41 6.60 5.12
CA MET A 56 12.21 6.26 3.70
C MET A 56 10.74 6.29 3.30
N GLU A 57 9.84 5.81 4.16
CA GLU A 57 8.40 5.84 3.92
C GLU A 57 7.92 7.30 3.76
N ASP A 58 8.28 8.17 4.71
CA ASP A 58 7.96 9.59 4.69
C ASP A 58 8.54 10.32 3.47
N ILE A 59 9.82 10.08 3.15
CA ILE A 59 10.51 10.71 2.01
C ILE A 59 9.89 10.27 0.69
N SER A 60 9.53 8.99 0.57
CA SER A 60 8.90 8.44 -0.63
C SER A 60 7.44 8.85 -0.79
N GLY A 61 6.79 9.32 0.29
CA GLY A 61 5.35 9.61 0.31
C GLY A 61 4.49 8.37 0.07
N THR A 62 5.03 7.17 0.36
CA THR A 62 4.30 5.91 0.22
C THR A 62 3.89 5.37 1.59
N ALA A 63 3.12 4.29 1.61
CA ALA A 63 2.78 3.56 2.84
C ALA A 63 3.23 2.08 2.74
N GLU A 64 4.31 1.82 2.02
CA GLU A 64 4.81 0.47 1.73
C GLU A 64 5.28 -0.27 2.99
N LEU A 65 5.86 0.43 3.97
CA LEU A 65 6.31 -0.16 5.23
C LEU A 65 5.11 -0.47 6.14
N ALA A 66 4.16 0.46 6.25
CA ALA A 66 2.92 0.26 6.98
C ALA A 66 2.10 -0.92 6.40
N ASP A 67 1.96 -0.99 5.07
CA ASP A 67 1.26 -2.08 4.39
C ASP A 67 1.98 -3.42 4.58
N TYR A 68 3.32 -3.44 4.56
CA TYR A 68 4.10 -4.63 4.88
C TYR A 68 3.77 -5.19 6.28
N PHE A 69 3.75 -4.34 7.31
CA PHE A 69 3.40 -4.79 8.66
C PHE A 69 1.94 -5.22 8.78
N ALA A 70 1.01 -4.53 8.11
CA ALA A 70 -0.40 -4.93 8.06
C ALA A 70 -0.55 -6.32 7.42
N LYS A 71 0.05 -6.54 6.24
CA LYS A 71 0.06 -7.83 5.54
C LYS A 71 0.61 -8.96 6.40
N ARG A 72 1.75 -8.75 7.06
CA ARG A 72 2.38 -9.75 7.95
C ARG A 72 1.46 -10.18 9.10
N ARG A 73 0.53 -9.32 9.52
CA ARG A 73 -0.46 -9.60 10.57
C ARG A 73 -1.83 -10.03 10.03
N GLY A 74 -1.99 -10.17 8.73
CA GLY A 74 -3.27 -10.44 8.09
C GLY A 74 -4.26 -9.26 8.14
N ALA A 75 -3.80 -8.06 8.48
CA ALA A 75 -4.60 -6.85 8.54
C ALA A 75 -4.55 -6.08 7.21
N LEU A 76 -5.50 -5.17 6.97
CA LEU A 76 -5.48 -4.24 5.83
C LEU A 76 -5.05 -2.86 6.30
N LEU A 77 -4.13 -2.24 5.57
CA LEU A 77 -3.90 -0.80 5.69
C LEU A 77 -5.00 -0.09 4.89
N VAL A 78 -5.66 0.88 5.52
CA VAL A 78 -6.72 1.66 4.90
C VAL A 78 -6.55 3.12 5.27
N ASP A 79 -6.56 3.98 4.27
CA ASP A 79 -6.47 5.43 4.47
C ASP A 79 -7.67 5.96 5.27
N VAL A 80 -7.37 6.92 6.13
CA VAL A 80 -8.39 7.66 6.86
C VAL A 80 -8.68 8.93 6.08
N PRO A 81 -9.88 9.07 5.49
CA PRO A 81 -10.18 10.21 4.64
C PRO A 81 -10.27 11.49 5.48
N ARG A 82 -9.69 12.58 4.99
CA ARG A 82 -9.75 13.90 5.62
C ARG A 82 -10.96 14.66 5.11
N PHE A 83 -11.70 15.30 6.02
CA PHE A 83 -12.93 16.00 5.69
C PHE A 83 -12.77 17.14 4.67
N GLU A 84 -11.61 17.78 4.67
CA GLU A 84 -11.30 18.92 3.79
C GLU A 84 -11.27 18.52 2.30
N ASP A 85 -11.06 17.22 2.03
CA ASP A 85 -10.91 16.67 0.69
C ASP A 85 -12.19 15.98 0.16
N LEU A 86 -13.27 15.93 0.96
CA LEU A 86 -14.47 15.15 0.63
C LEU A 86 -15.62 16.02 0.12
N ASP A 87 -15.82 16.01 -1.20
CA ASP A 87 -17.04 16.51 -1.85
C ASP A 87 -17.83 15.37 -2.54
N ARG A 88 -18.97 15.70 -3.17
CA ARG A 88 -19.80 14.69 -3.86
C ARG A 88 -19.10 14.06 -5.05
N VAL A 89 -18.23 14.80 -5.73
CA VAL A 89 -17.46 14.31 -6.88
C VAL A 89 -16.42 13.32 -6.38
N GLU A 90 -15.75 13.63 -5.28
CA GLU A 90 -14.75 12.76 -4.68
C GLU A 90 -15.34 11.46 -4.13
N LEU A 91 -16.52 11.52 -3.49
CA LEU A 91 -17.25 10.30 -3.12
C LEU A 91 -17.61 9.45 -4.34
N PHE A 92 -18.02 10.08 -5.45
CA PHE A 92 -18.29 9.36 -6.70
C PHE A 92 -17.02 8.73 -7.28
N ASN A 93 -15.90 9.45 -7.30
CA ASN A 93 -14.61 8.94 -7.74
C ASN A 93 -14.18 7.74 -6.93
N LYS A 94 -14.29 7.79 -5.60
CA LYS A 94 -13.97 6.66 -4.71
C LYS A 94 -14.87 5.44 -4.96
N ALA A 95 -16.17 5.66 -5.18
CA ALA A 95 -17.09 4.58 -5.54
C ALA A 95 -16.75 3.93 -6.91
N MET A 96 -16.43 4.76 -7.92
CA MET A 96 -15.99 4.27 -9.23
C MET A 96 -14.67 3.50 -9.15
N ASN A 97 -13.69 4.01 -8.39
CA ASN A 97 -12.42 3.32 -8.16
C ASN A 97 -12.64 1.96 -7.50
N THR A 98 -13.48 1.89 -6.46
CA THR A 98 -13.82 0.63 -5.80
C THR A 98 -14.47 -0.38 -6.75
N ALA A 99 -15.39 0.09 -7.60
CA ALA A 99 -16.03 -0.75 -8.61
C ALA A 99 -15.04 -1.25 -9.67
N ALA A 100 -14.12 -0.39 -10.13
CA ALA A 100 -13.07 -0.76 -11.08
C ALA A 100 -12.13 -1.81 -10.48
N MET A 101 -11.69 -1.63 -9.23
CA MET A 101 -10.84 -2.60 -8.54
C MET A 101 -11.55 -3.96 -8.36
N ARG A 102 -12.85 -3.94 -8.02
CA ARG A 102 -13.64 -5.17 -7.96
C ARG A 102 -13.65 -5.88 -9.31
N GLY A 103 -13.96 -5.16 -10.38
CA GLY A 103 -13.97 -5.73 -11.73
C GLY A 103 -12.60 -6.28 -12.14
N HIS A 104 -11.51 -5.64 -11.72
CA HIS A 104 -10.16 -6.15 -11.96
C HIS A 104 -9.90 -7.47 -11.23
N VAL A 105 -10.35 -7.61 -9.98
CA VAL A 105 -10.29 -8.88 -9.25
C VAL A 105 -11.05 -9.97 -10.01
N ASP A 106 -12.25 -9.66 -10.50
CA ASP A 106 -13.07 -10.62 -11.26
C ASP A 106 -12.37 -11.03 -12.58
N ILE A 107 -11.67 -10.12 -13.25
CA ILE A 107 -10.87 -10.44 -14.46
C ILE A 107 -9.72 -11.38 -14.10
N VAL A 108 -8.94 -11.06 -13.06
CA VAL A 108 -7.80 -11.88 -12.63
C VAL A 108 -8.24 -13.29 -12.23
N ILE A 109 -9.36 -13.41 -11.51
CA ILE A 109 -9.95 -14.71 -11.16
C ILE A 109 -10.34 -15.49 -12.43
N ASN A 110 -10.98 -14.85 -13.41
CA ASN A 110 -11.38 -15.54 -14.63
C ASN A 110 -10.18 -16.05 -15.43
N LEU A 111 -9.11 -15.26 -15.52
CA LEU A 111 -7.86 -15.66 -16.20
C LEU A 111 -7.21 -16.86 -15.48
N ALA A 112 -7.13 -16.82 -14.15
CA ALA A 112 -6.57 -17.90 -13.34
C ALA A 112 -7.42 -19.20 -13.35
N LEU A 113 -8.63 -19.16 -13.90
CA LEU A 113 -9.50 -20.34 -14.04
C LEU A 113 -9.44 -20.97 -15.44
N GLU A 114 -8.70 -20.39 -16.40
CA GLU A 114 -8.70 -20.83 -17.81
C GLU A 114 -8.20 -22.27 -17.99
N ASP A 115 -7.23 -22.71 -17.18
CA ASP A 115 -6.69 -24.07 -17.22
C ASP A 115 -7.35 -25.03 -16.20
N GLY A 116 -8.29 -24.51 -15.41
CA GLY A 116 -9.04 -25.23 -14.39
C GLY A 116 -8.30 -25.48 -13.07
N VAL A 117 -7.10 -24.93 -12.87
CA VAL A 117 -6.30 -25.10 -11.65
C VAL A 117 -5.64 -23.79 -11.25
N ILE A 118 -6.00 -23.24 -10.09
CA ILE A 118 -5.30 -22.07 -9.54
C ILE A 118 -4.02 -22.51 -8.85
N ASP A 119 -2.87 -22.07 -9.35
CA ASP A 119 -1.59 -22.26 -8.71
C ASP A 119 -1.31 -21.23 -7.59
N GLU A 120 -0.21 -21.39 -6.85
CA GLU A 120 0.10 -20.50 -5.73
C GLU A 120 0.43 -19.07 -6.19
N SER A 121 1.02 -18.89 -7.37
CA SER A 121 1.35 -17.58 -7.94
C SER A 121 0.08 -16.83 -8.33
N GLU A 122 -0.86 -17.52 -8.98
CA GLU A 122 -2.17 -16.99 -9.32
C GLU A 122 -3.00 -16.68 -8.07
N ALA A 123 -2.95 -17.56 -7.07
CA ALA A 123 -3.61 -17.31 -5.78
C ALA A 123 -3.03 -16.07 -5.09
N ASP A 124 -1.70 -15.88 -5.14
CA ASP A 124 -1.04 -14.69 -4.63
C ASP A 124 -1.48 -13.42 -5.37
N GLU A 125 -1.60 -13.48 -6.69
CA GLU A 125 -2.07 -12.36 -7.51
C GLU A 125 -3.54 -11.99 -7.22
N ILE A 126 -4.43 -12.99 -7.14
CA ILE A 126 -5.83 -12.79 -6.74
C ILE A 126 -5.90 -12.13 -5.36
N ARG A 127 -5.17 -12.66 -4.38
CA ARG A 127 -5.14 -12.10 -3.01
C ARG A 127 -4.63 -10.65 -3.00
N HIS A 128 -3.62 -10.34 -3.80
CA HIS A 128 -3.07 -8.99 -3.90
C HIS A 128 -4.11 -7.98 -4.37
N TYR A 129 -4.78 -8.25 -5.51
CA TYR A 129 -5.81 -7.33 -6.02
C TYR A 129 -7.07 -7.31 -5.15
N HIS A 130 -7.45 -8.45 -4.56
CA HIS A 130 -8.57 -8.52 -3.65
C HIS A 130 -8.36 -7.63 -2.42
N ARG A 131 -7.15 -7.64 -1.83
CA ARG A 131 -6.81 -6.77 -0.70
C ARG A 131 -6.87 -5.29 -1.06
N LYS A 132 -6.40 -4.91 -2.25
CA LYS A 132 -6.53 -3.53 -2.75
C LYS A 132 -7.99 -3.11 -2.89
N HIS A 133 -8.83 -3.97 -3.46
CA HIS A 133 -10.26 -3.72 -3.55
C HIS A 133 -10.91 -3.52 -2.16
N LEU A 134 -10.61 -4.39 -1.19
CA LEU A 134 -11.16 -4.28 0.16
C LEU A 134 -10.72 -2.99 0.85
N ALA A 135 -9.46 -2.59 0.70
CA ALA A 135 -8.96 -1.33 1.26
C ALA A 135 -9.67 -0.11 0.65
N ALA A 136 -9.81 -0.06 -0.68
CA ALA A 136 -10.54 1.01 -1.36
C ALA A 136 -12.03 1.05 -0.96
N ARG A 137 -12.64 -0.13 -0.79
CA ARG A 137 -14.04 -0.23 -0.34
C ARG A 137 -14.21 0.31 1.08
N GLU A 138 -13.30 -0.04 1.99
CA GLU A 138 -13.33 0.47 3.36
C GLU A 138 -13.10 1.98 3.40
N GLU A 139 -12.18 2.51 2.59
CA GLU A 139 -11.94 3.95 2.44
C GLU A 139 -13.19 4.69 1.93
N GLU A 140 -13.86 4.13 0.91
CA GLU A 140 -15.12 4.67 0.37
C GLU A 140 -16.20 4.74 1.46
N VAL A 141 -16.40 3.65 2.20
CA VAL A 141 -17.38 3.58 3.30
C VAL A 141 -17.06 4.62 4.38
N LYS A 142 -15.80 4.71 4.81
CA LYS A 142 -15.36 5.73 5.77
C LYS A 142 -15.60 7.15 5.26
N SER A 143 -15.38 7.39 3.97
CA SER A 143 -15.61 8.70 3.34
C SER A 143 -17.09 9.07 3.35
N ILE A 144 -17.97 8.12 3.02
CA ILE A 144 -19.44 8.32 3.08
C ILE A 144 -19.87 8.60 4.52
N LEU A 145 -19.38 7.83 5.49
CA LEU A 145 -19.69 8.02 6.90
C LEU A 145 -19.17 9.36 7.42
N ALA A 146 -18.01 9.81 6.98
CA ALA A 146 -17.49 11.14 7.31
C ALA A 146 -18.48 12.22 6.82
N VAL A 147 -18.84 12.22 5.53
CA VAL A 147 -19.70 13.27 4.95
C VAL A 147 -21.13 13.25 5.50
N PHE A 148 -21.72 12.07 5.66
CA PHE A 148 -23.15 11.92 5.98
C PHE A 148 -23.45 11.49 7.43
N GLY A 149 -22.43 11.18 8.24
CA GLY A 149 -22.58 10.64 9.59
C GLY A 149 -22.97 11.63 10.68
N ARG A 150 -23.42 12.84 10.35
CA ARG A 150 -23.87 13.81 11.37
C ARG A 150 -25.09 13.26 12.14
N GLN A 151 -25.11 13.48 13.45
CA GLN A 151 -26.22 13.06 14.32
C GLN A 151 -27.54 13.62 13.79
N LYS A 152 -28.54 12.74 13.61
CA LYS A 152 -29.91 13.18 13.36
C LYS A 152 -30.36 14.05 14.55
N PRO A 153 -30.97 15.22 14.31
CA PRO A 153 -31.57 15.97 15.41
C PRO A 153 -32.56 15.05 16.13
N LYS A 154 -32.47 15.00 17.47
CA LYS A 154 -33.46 14.28 18.28
C LYS A 154 -34.84 14.79 17.86
N ARG A 155 -35.71 13.89 17.43
CA ARG A 155 -37.12 14.23 17.22
C ARG A 155 -37.69 14.53 18.61
N GLU A 156 -38.07 15.77 18.85
CA GLU A 156 -38.91 16.18 19.98
C GLU A 156 -40.31 15.56 19.87
#